data_AF-A0A672T341-F1
#
_entry.id   AF-A0A672T341-F1
#
_cell.length_a   1.000
_cell.length_b   1.000
_cell.length_c   1.000
_cell.angle_alpha   90.00
_cell.angle_beta   90.00
_cell.angle_gamma   90.00
#
_symmetry.space_group_name_H-M   'P 1'
#
loop_
_entity.id
_entity.type
_entity.pdbx_description
1 polymer ?
#
loop_
_entity_poly.entity_id
_entity_poly.type
_entity_poly.pdbx_seq_one_letter_code
_entity_poly.pdbx_strand_id
1 'polypeptide(L)'
;KRPFLKAVTLHTDLGDIKIELFWEKNCIALCGFMVQTGDPAGTGKGGTSIWGRKFEDEFSDHLKVSQCGVVAMANNGPDTNASQFYFTYAKQPHLDMKYTVFGKYVFFCL
;
A
#
# COMPACT_ATOMS: atom_id res chain seq x y z
N LYS A 1 -22.42 11.28 -11.37
CA LYS A 1 -21.75 10.87 -10.12
C LYS A 1 -20.27 11.17 -10.31
N ARG A 2 -19.69 12.16 -9.60
CA ARG A 2 -18.27 12.50 -9.76
C ARG A 2 -17.43 11.36 -9.18
N PRO A 3 -16.38 10.88 -9.87
CA PRO A 3 -15.44 9.95 -9.26
C PRO A 3 -14.82 10.62 -8.03
N PHE A 4 -14.77 9.91 -6.91
CA PHE A 4 -14.06 10.38 -5.72
C PHE A 4 -12.57 10.41 -6.05
N LEU A 5 -12.04 11.59 -6.37
CA LEU A 5 -10.61 11.84 -6.47
C LEU A 5 -10.03 11.80 -5.07
N LYS A 6 -9.18 10.82 -4.79
CA LYS A 6 -8.33 10.80 -3.59
C LYS A 6 -6.88 10.86 -4.05
N ALA A 7 -6.15 11.86 -3.59
CA ALA A 7 -4.72 11.98 -3.86
C ALA A 7 -3.93 11.51 -2.63
N VAL A 8 -2.80 10.88 -2.90
CA VAL A 8 -1.83 10.40 -1.92
C VAL A 8 -0.51 11.05 -2.28
N THR A 9 0.06 11.86 -1.38
CA THR A 9 1.42 12.37 -1.58
C THR A 9 2.38 11.46 -0.84
N LEU A 10 3.34 10.88 -1.57
CA LEU A 10 4.48 10.18 -1.02
C LEU A 10 5.60 11.19 -0.82
N HIS A 11 6.03 11.36 0.43
CA HIS A 11 7.19 12.18 0.74
C HIS A 11 8.46 11.34 0.59
N THR A 12 9.37 11.74 -0.30
CA THR A 12 10.69 11.11 -0.48
C THR A 12 11.80 12.11 -0.16
N ASP A 13 13.00 11.62 0.10
CA ASP A 13 14.21 12.42 0.30
C ASP A 13 14.60 13.27 -0.93
N LEU A 14 14.11 12.90 -2.11
CA LEU A 14 14.31 13.62 -3.37
C LEU A 14 13.14 14.54 -3.74
N GLY A 15 12.09 14.62 -2.90
CA GLY A 15 10.92 15.46 -3.11
C GLY A 15 9.59 14.71 -2.97
N ASP A 16 8.49 15.43 -3.19
CA ASP A 16 7.14 14.90 -3.03
C ASP A 16 6.61 14.31 -4.34
N ILE A 17 6.23 13.03 -4.30
CA ILE A 17 5.56 12.35 -5.39
C ILE A 17 4.05 12.36 -5.10
N LYS A 18 3.31 13.20 -5.81
CA LYS A 18 1.86 13.24 -5.73
C LYS A 18 1.26 12.15 -6.64
N ILE A 19 0.61 11.17 -6.03
CA ILE A 19 -0.13 10.11 -6.72
C ILE A 19 -1.61 10.43 -6.64
N GLU A 20 -2.22 10.77 -7.77
CA GLU A 20 -3.68 10.91 -7.87
C GLU A 20 -4.29 9.54 -8.17
N LEU A 21 -5.09 9.02 -7.24
CA LEU A 21 -5.78 7.75 -7.43
C LEU A 21 -7.12 8.01 -8.13
N PHE A 22 -7.20 7.59 -9.39
CA PHE A 22 -8.45 7.57 -10.16
C PHE A 22 -9.11 6.20 -9.99
N TRP A 23 -10.36 6.18 -9.49
CA TRP A 23 -11.02 4.93 -9.12
C TRP A 23 -12.30 4.66 -9.92
N GLU A 24 -12.28 3.64 -10.78
CA GLU A 24 -13.51 3.15 -11.45
C GLU A 24 -13.93 1.73 -11.02
N LYS A 25 -13.07 0.68 -11.00
CA LYS A 25 -13.57 -0.72 -10.77
C LYS A 25 -12.65 -1.81 -10.13
N ASN A 26 -11.33 -1.65 -9.95
CA ASN A 26 -10.37 -2.71 -9.53
C ASN A 26 -9.73 -2.72 -8.10
N CYS A 27 -10.44 -2.40 -6.99
CA CYS A 27 -9.87 -2.25 -5.64
C CYS A 27 -10.79 -3.01 -4.73
N ILE A 28 -10.17 -3.80 -3.88
CA ILE A 28 -10.83 -4.38 -2.74
C ILE A 28 -10.64 -3.35 -1.61
N ALA A 29 -11.61 -2.44 -1.50
CA ALA A 29 -11.64 -1.48 -0.42
C ALA A 29 -12.35 -2.10 0.79
N LEU A 30 -11.60 -2.33 1.87
CA LEU A 30 -12.20 -2.63 3.17
C LEU A 30 -12.38 -1.29 3.89
N CYS A 31 -13.62 -0.77 3.85
CA CYS A 31 -13.96 0.53 4.45
C CYS A 31 -13.46 0.63 5.89
N GLY A 32 -12.52 1.56 6.15
CA GLY A 32 -11.94 1.80 7.48
C GLY A 32 -10.71 0.97 7.85
N PHE A 33 -10.32 0.00 7.01
CA PHE A 33 -9.17 -0.86 7.27
C PHE A 33 -8.00 -0.53 6.36
N MET A 34 -8.07 -0.99 5.11
CA MET A 34 -7.05 -0.75 4.09
C MET A 34 -7.66 -0.84 2.69
N VAL A 35 -6.90 -0.33 1.73
CA VAL A 35 -7.17 -0.51 0.30
C VAL A 35 -5.96 -1.19 -0.34
N GLN A 36 -6.21 -2.28 -1.08
CA GLN A 36 -5.19 -3.07 -1.74
C GLN A 36 -5.26 -2.89 -3.27
N THR A 37 -4.09 -2.78 -3.89
CA THR A 37 -3.92 -2.63 -5.34
C THR A 37 -2.61 -3.28 -5.81
N GLY A 38 -2.26 -3.12 -7.09
CA GLY A 38 -1.02 -3.67 -7.66
C GLY A 38 -1.15 -5.08 -8.24
N ASP A 39 -2.38 -5.58 -8.42
CA ASP A 39 -2.67 -6.77 -9.23
C ASP A 39 -3.20 -6.35 -10.62
N PRO A 40 -2.41 -6.55 -11.70
CA PRO A 40 -2.85 -6.26 -13.07
C PRO A 40 -4.11 -7.02 -13.49
N ALA A 41 -4.37 -8.20 -12.92
CA ALA A 41 -5.52 -9.03 -13.22
C ALA A 41 -6.77 -8.66 -12.39
N GLY A 42 -6.63 -7.82 -11.36
CA GLY A 42 -7.73 -7.42 -10.48
C GLY A 42 -8.34 -8.57 -9.66
N THR A 43 -7.64 -9.70 -9.54
CA THR A 43 -8.11 -10.90 -8.83
C THR A 43 -7.69 -10.96 -7.36
N GLY A 44 -6.73 -10.10 -6.97
CA GLY A 44 -6.06 -10.12 -5.68
C GLY A 44 -4.98 -11.20 -5.54
N LYS A 45 -4.75 -12.02 -6.58
CA LYS A 45 -3.79 -13.15 -6.57
C LYS A 45 -2.64 -12.97 -7.56
N GLY A 46 -2.74 -12.02 -8.47
CA GLY A 46 -1.73 -11.79 -9.50
C GLY A 46 -0.64 -10.80 -9.09
N GLY A 47 0.19 -10.40 -10.05
CA GLY A 47 1.28 -9.46 -9.80
C GLY A 47 2.65 -10.13 -9.76
N THR A 48 3.62 -9.47 -10.39
CA THR A 48 5.01 -9.93 -10.50
C THR A 48 5.92 -8.75 -10.20
N SER A 49 7.01 -9.00 -9.48
CA SER A 49 8.01 -7.96 -9.26
C SER A 49 8.76 -7.67 -10.56
N ILE A 50 9.46 -6.53 -10.61
CA ILE A 50 10.35 -6.18 -11.71
C ILE A 50 11.50 -7.19 -11.90
N TRP A 51 11.84 -7.94 -10.84
CA TRP A 51 12.88 -8.96 -10.87
C TRP A 51 12.39 -10.30 -11.43
N GLY A 52 11.11 -10.40 -11.83
CA GLY A 52 10.50 -11.64 -12.31
C GLY A 52 10.35 -12.72 -11.24
N ARG A 53 10.67 -12.42 -9.97
CA ARG A 53 10.61 -13.33 -8.82
C ARG A 53 10.09 -12.61 -7.58
N LYS A 54 9.60 -13.36 -6.59
CA LYS A 54 9.25 -12.77 -5.28
C LYS A 54 10.52 -12.28 -4.57
N PHE A 55 10.37 -11.28 -3.71
CA PHE A 55 11.47 -10.74 -2.92
C PHE A 55 11.17 -10.81 -1.42
N GLU A 56 12.24 -10.73 -0.64
CA GLU A 56 12.27 -10.89 0.82
C GLU A 56 11.51 -9.78 1.56
N ASP A 57 11.09 -10.07 2.79
CA ASP A 57 10.48 -9.06 3.66
C ASP A 57 11.55 -8.17 4.29
N GLU A 58 11.33 -6.85 4.25
CA GLU A 58 12.22 -5.86 4.87
C GLU A 58 11.52 -5.22 6.07
N PHE A 59 11.99 -5.54 7.27
CA PHE A 59 11.43 -5.02 8.52
C PHE A 59 12.35 -3.97 9.14
N SER A 60 11.75 -2.91 9.69
CA SER A 60 12.47 -1.86 10.42
C SER A 60 11.70 -1.47 11.67
N ASP A 61 12.40 -1.32 12.79
CA ASP A 61 11.81 -0.88 14.06
C ASP A 61 11.20 0.53 13.99
N HIS A 62 11.60 1.32 12.99
CA HIS A 62 11.11 2.68 12.75
C HIS A 62 9.89 2.72 11.82
N LEU A 63 9.65 1.65 11.04
CA LEU A 63 8.60 1.59 10.02
C LEU A 63 7.50 0.62 10.45
N LYS A 64 6.50 1.16 11.16
CA LYS A 64 5.38 0.40 11.72
C LYS A 64 4.04 0.86 11.15
N VAL A 65 3.11 -0.09 11.04
CA VAL A 65 1.71 0.11 10.64
C VAL A 65 0.84 0.57 11.83
N SER A 66 1.44 0.72 13.01
CA SER A 66 0.84 1.37 14.18
C SER A 66 0.52 2.88 14.01
N GLN A 67 0.81 3.46 12.85
CA GLN A 67 0.41 4.81 12.45
C GLN A 67 -0.59 4.76 11.29
N CYS A 68 -1.47 5.77 11.16
CA CYS A 68 -2.32 5.90 9.99
C CYS A 68 -1.51 6.44 8.80
N GLY A 69 -1.99 6.21 7.58
CA GLY A 69 -1.33 6.72 6.39
C GLY A 69 -0.07 5.95 6.04
N VAL A 70 -0.06 4.63 6.18
CA VAL A 70 1.09 3.78 5.86
C VAL A 70 0.86 3.05 4.54
N VAL A 71 1.93 2.91 3.74
CA VAL A 71 1.96 2.10 2.54
C VAL A 71 2.89 0.91 2.77
N ALA A 72 2.37 -0.29 2.54
CA ALA A 72 3.09 -1.53 2.76
C ALA A 72 2.82 -2.56 1.66
N MET A 73 3.75 -3.49 1.48
CA MET A 73 3.62 -4.57 0.50
C MET A 73 2.58 -5.59 0.95
N ALA A 74 1.75 -6.06 0.01
CA ALA A 74 0.89 -7.22 0.24
C ALA A 74 1.67 -8.49 -0.11
N ASN A 75 1.75 -9.42 0.84
CA ASN A 75 2.39 -10.72 0.67
C ASN A 75 1.40 -11.86 0.93
N ASN A 76 1.76 -13.07 0.50
CA ASN A 76 0.99 -14.31 0.71
C ASN A 76 1.76 -15.27 1.65
N GLY A 77 2.48 -14.70 2.64
CA GLY A 77 3.40 -15.42 3.52
C GLY A 77 4.80 -14.78 3.53
N PRO A 78 5.70 -15.24 4.41
CA PRO A 78 7.06 -14.69 4.55
C PRO A 78 7.81 -14.69 3.23
N ASP A 79 8.50 -13.59 2.91
CA ASP A 79 9.36 -13.43 1.73
C ASP A 79 8.66 -13.62 0.38
N THR A 80 7.37 -13.28 0.33
CA THR A 80 6.56 -13.41 -0.89
C THR A 80 6.12 -12.09 -1.51
N ASN A 81 6.89 -11.02 -1.30
CA ASN A 81 6.58 -9.71 -1.86
C ASN A 81 6.67 -9.74 -3.40
N ALA A 82 5.71 -9.06 -4.04
CA ALA A 82 5.59 -8.99 -5.49
C ALA A 82 5.26 -7.55 -5.92
N SER A 83 4.22 -7.32 -6.72
CA SER A 83 3.79 -5.98 -7.13
C SER A 83 2.61 -5.42 -6.33
N GLN A 84 1.98 -6.25 -5.49
CA GLN A 84 0.80 -5.83 -4.74
C GLN A 84 1.19 -5.04 -3.49
N PHE A 85 0.45 -3.97 -3.22
CA PHE A 85 0.64 -3.13 -2.04
C PHE A 85 -0.70 -2.61 -1.53
N TYR A 86 -0.72 -2.15 -0.29
CA TYR A 86 -1.91 -1.61 0.35
C TYR A 86 -1.64 -0.31 1.10
N PHE A 87 -2.71 0.47 1.25
CA PHE A 87 -2.77 1.73 1.98
C PHE A 87 -3.62 1.55 3.24
N THR A 88 -3.13 1.97 4.41
CA THR A 88 -3.90 1.93 5.66
C THR A 88 -4.56 3.26 6.01
N TYR A 89 -5.86 3.22 6.26
CA TYR A 89 -6.62 4.41 6.69
C TYR A 89 -6.61 4.61 8.20
N ALA A 90 -6.32 3.56 8.96
CA ALA A 90 -6.26 3.57 10.41
C ALA A 90 -5.01 2.81 10.89
N LYS A 91 -4.68 2.98 12.17
CA LYS A 91 -3.58 2.25 12.81
C LYS A 91 -3.90 0.75 12.81
N GLN A 92 -2.97 -0.08 12.32
CA GLN A 92 -3.11 -1.54 12.31
C GLN A 92 -1.89 -2.21 12.98
N PRO A 93 -1.75 -2.12 14.31
CA PRO A 93 -0.57 -2.63 15.02
C PRO A 93 -0.40 -4.16 14.91
N HIS A 94 -1.46 -4.91 14.60
CA HIS A 94 -1.37 -6.37 14.42
C HIS A 94 -0.74 -6.82 13.09
N LEU A 95 -0.49 -5.86 12.19
CA LEU A 95 0.23 -6.03 10.92
C LEU A 95 1.70 -5.63 11.03
N ASP A 96 2.14 -5.10 12.19
CA ASP A 96 3.55 -4.77 12.44
C ASP A 96 4.41 -6.04 12.33
N MET A 97 5.60 -5.90 11.74
CA MET A 97 6.57 -6.98 11.52
C MET A 97 6.04 -8.17 10.69
N LYS A 98 4.95 -7.98 9.93
CA LYS A 98 4.42 -8.98 8.99
C LYS A 98 4.47 -8.56 7.54
N TYR A 99 4.52 -7.25 7.30
CA TYR A 99 4.50 -6.66 5.98
C TYR A 99 5.59 -5.61 5.88
N THR A 100 6.29 -5.61 4.75
CA THR A 100 7.31 -4.61 4.41
C THR A 100 6.68 -3.25 4.25
N VAL A 101 6.97 -2.34 5.17
CA VAL A 101 6.54 -0.94 5.10
C VAL A 101 7.59 -0.16 4.32
N PHE A 102 7.19 0.43 3.19
CA PHE A 102 8.10 1.17 2.32
C PHE A 102 7.72 2.65 2.18
N GLY A 103 6.61 3.09 2.76
CA GLY A 103 6.20 4.49 2.65
C GLY A 103 5.14 4.91 3.65
N LYS A 104 4.99 6.23 3.77
CA LYS A 104 3.89 6.89 4.47
C LYS A 104 3.30 7.97 3.57
N TYR A 105 2.02 8.22 3.74
CA TYR A 105 1.30 9.26 3.03
C TYR A 105 0.51 10.14 3.99
N VAL A 106 0.45 11.42 3.64
CA VAL A 106 -0.36 12.39 4.36
C VAL A 106 -1.67 12.56 3.62
N PHE A 107 -2.78 12.32 4.32
CA PHE A 107 -4.11 12.59 3.78
C PHE A 107 -4.51 14.02 4.20
N PHE A 108 -4.49 14.95 3.26
CA PHE A 108 -5.13 16.26 3.46
C PHE A 108 -6.62 16.09 3.14
N CYS A 109 -7.45 16.10 4.18
CA CYS A 109 -8.88 16.33 4.01
C CYS A 109 -9.10 17.85 3.99
N LEU A 110 -9.48 18.39 2.84
CA LEU A 110 -10.12 19.72 2.76
C LEU A 110 -11.58 19.61 3.17
#